data_AF-A0A0Q0GZY5-F1
#
_entry.id   AF-A0A0Q0GZY5-F1
#
_cell.length_a   1.000
_cell.length_b   1.000
_cell.length_c   1.000
_cell.angle_alpha   90.00
_cell.angle_beta   90.00
_cell.angle_gamma   90.00
#
_symmetry.space_group_name_H-M   'P 1'
#
loop_
_entity.id
_entity.type
_entity.pdbx_description
1 polymer ?
#
loop_
_entity_poly.entity_id
_entity_poly.type
_entity_poly.pdbx_seq_one_letter_code
_entity_poly.pdbx_strand_id
1 'polypeptide(L)'
;MLMQTRLVGYHDLDPHQCQQLEKLEVTPEQTQFSGDIYTALNTLLVNPNPNVCGFVLLADERPVGFFLLKRGDCLPHWAQEELAATLHALQIDRREQGKGLGKACLQA
;
A
#
# COMPACT_ATOMS: atom_id res chain seq x y z
N MET A 1 14.63 -21.33 0.10
CA MET A 1 14.59 -20.27 -0.92
C MET A 1 14.24 -18.98 -0.18
N LEU A 2 15.00 -17.90 -0.38
CA LEU A 2 14.65 -16.58 0.17
C LEU A 2 13.48 -16.04 -0.67
N MET A 3 12.44 -15.57 0.00
CA MET A 3 11.28 -14.93 -0.64
C MET A 3 11.72 -13.64 -1.31
N GLN A 4 11.40 -13.46 -2.60
CA GLN A 4 11.77 -12.25 -3.33
C GLN A 4 10.64 -11.22 -3.21
N THR A 5 10.98 -10.04 -2.68
CA THR A 5 10.03 -8.92 -2.58
C THR A 5 10.29 -7.87 -3.65
N ARG A 6 9.23 -7.33 -4.25
CA ARG A 6 9.29 -6.23 -5.22
C ARG A 6 8.19 -5.23 -4.94
N LEU A 7 8.53 -3.95 -4.93
CA LEU A 7 7.55 -2.87 -4.82
C LEU A 7 7.19 -2.35 -6.20
N VAL A 8 5.90 -2.22 -6.48
CA VAL A 8 5.38 -1.79 -7.79
C VAL A 8 4.27 -0.76 -7.63
N GLY A 9 4.01 0.03 -8.67
CA GLY A 9 2.81 0.87 -8.70
C GLY A 9 1.57 0.00 -8.85
N TYR A 10 0.45 0.40 -8.25
CA TYR A 10 -0.82 -0.31 -8.39
C TYR A 10 -1.22 -0.50 -9.86
N HIS A 11 -0.96 0.49 -10.71
CA HIS A 11 -1.30 0.43 -12.13
C HIS A 11 -0.38 -0.51 -12.95
N ASP A 12 0.69 -1.03 -12.35
CA ASP A 12 1.57 -2.01 -12.98
C ASP A 12 1.16 -3.46 -12.67
N LEU A 13 0.11 -3.66 -11.85
CA LEU A 13 -0.42 -4.99 -11.55
C LEU A 13 -1.12 -5.60 -12.77
N ASP A 14 -0.95 -6.91 -12.94
CA ASP A 14 -1.80 -7.67 -13.85
C ASP A 14 -3.21 -7.89 -13.24
N PRO A 15 -4.22 -8.27 -14.05
CA PRO A 15 -5.59 -8.47 -13.55
C PRO A 15 -5.73 -9.52 -12.45
N HIS A 16 -4.90 -10.56 -12.45
CA HIS A 16 -4.90 -11.59 -11.42
C HIS A 16 -4.31 -11.07 -10.10
N GLN A 17 -3.23 -10.29 -10.17
CA GLN A 17 -2.68 -9.59 -9.02
C GLN A 17 -3.68 -8.58 -8.44
N CYS A 18 -4.42 -7.83 -9.27
CA CYS A 18 -5.50 -6.97 -8.77
C CYS A 18 -6.55 -7.76 -7.96
N GLN A 19 -7.02 -8.90 -8.49
CA GLN A 19 -7.98 -9.76 -7.78
C GLN A 19 -7.42 -10.38 -6.49
N GLN A 20 -6.11 -10.64 -6.43
CA GLN A 20 -5.45 -11.09 -5.22
C GLN A 20 -5.33 -9.97 -4.19
N LEU A 21 -5.01 -8.77 -4.63
CA LEU A 21 -4.88 -7.60 -3.77
C LEU A 21 -6.21 -7.26 -3.08
N GLU A 22 -7.34 -7.35 -3.78
CA GLU A 22 -8.68 -7.16 -3.18
C GLU A 22 -8.98 -8.09 -1.99
N LYS A 23 -8.26 -9.22 -1.89
CA LYS A 23 -8.37 -10.20 -0.80
C LYS A 23 -7.39 -9.95 0.34
N LEU A 24 -6.64 -8.85 0.30
CA LEU A 24 -5.71 -8.47 1.36
C LEU A 24 -6.51 -8.16 2.63
N GLU A 25 -6.13 -8.81 3.73
CA GLU A 25 -6.78 -8.64 5.02
C GLU A 25 -5.78 -8.13 6.05
N VAL A 26 -6.15 -7.11 6.82
CA VAL A 26 -5.47 -6.74 8.08
C VAL A 26 -6.27 -7.24 9.27
N THR A 27 -5.71 -7.28 10.48
CA THR A 27 -6.49 -7.67 11.67
C THR A 27 -7.50 -6.58 12.03
N PRO A 28 -8.62 -6.89 12.72
CA PRO A 28 -9.59 -5.88 13.14
C PRO A 28 -8.97 -4.73 13.94
N GLU A 29 -7.96 -5.02 14.76
CA GLU A 29 -7.24 -4.03 15.57
C GLU A 29 -6.43 -3.06 14.71
N GLN A 30 -5.94 -3.50 13.55
CA GLN A 30 -5.16 -2.70 12.60
C GLN A 30 -6.05 -1.77 11.76
N THR A 31 -7.31 -2.16 11.51
CA THR A 31 -8.24 -1.40 10.67
C THR A 31 -8.43 0.05 11.14
N GLN A 32 -8.39 0.32 12.45
CA GLN A 32 -8.52 1.70 12.96
C GLN A 32 -7.34 2.62 12.57
N PHE A 33 -6.18 2.05 12.23
CA PHE A 33 -4.96 2.78 11.90
C PHE A 33 -4.71 2.84 10.39
N SER A 34 -4.93 1.73 9.69
CA SER A 34 -4.62 1.60 8.26
C SER A 34 -5.85 1.60 7.35
N GLY A 35 -7.06 1.51 7.92
CA GLY A 35 -8.23 1.08 7.17
C GLY A 35 -8.09 -0.36 6.66
N ASP A 36 -9.01 -0.77 5.79
CA ASP A 36 -8.94 -1.99 5.00
C ASP A 36 -8.56 -1.71 3.53
N ILE A 37 -8.34 -2.77 2.76
CA ILE A 37 -7.94 -2.62 1.35
C ILE A 37 -9.03 -1.94 0.51
N TYR A 38 -10.30 -2.16 0.84
CA TYR A 38 -11.43 -1.55 0.14
C TYR A 38 -11.40 -0.02 0.26
N THR A 39 -11.22 0.50 1.47
CA THR A 39 -11.17 1.95 1.73
C THR A 39 -9.93 2.58 1.07
N ALA A 40 -8.80 1.87 1.08
CA ALA A 40 -7.57 2.33 0.48
C ALA A 40 -7.66 2.38 -1.06
N LEU A 41 -8.20 1.33 -1.69
CA LEU A 41 -8.46 1.30 -3.14
C LEU A 41 -9.54 2.30 -3.55
N ASN A 42 -10.59 2.50 -2.75
CA ASN A 42 -11.59 3.53 -3.00
C ASN A 42 -10.97 4.93 -3.05
N THR A 43 -10.02 5.22 -2.14
CA THR A 43 -9.26 6.48 -2.14
C THR A 43 -8.46 6.66 -3.43
N LEU A 44 -7.88 5.58 -3.96
CA LEU A 44 -7.05 5.62 -5.16
C LEU A 44 -7.89 5.74 -6.45
N LEU A 45 -9.00 5.01 -6.53
CA LEU A 45 -9.69 4.73 -7.81
C LEU A 45 -10.94 5.57 -8.05
N VAL A 46 -11.68 5.95 -7.00
CA VAL A 46 -12.98 6.62 -7.20
C VAL A 46 -12.82 8.10 -7.54
N ASN A 47 -11.87 8.79 -6.90
CA ASN A 47 -11.52 10.18 -7.19
C ASN A 47 -10.01 10.29 -7.42
N PRO A 48 -9.52 9.85 -8.59
CA PRO A 48 -8.09 9.82 -8.86
C PRO A 48 -7.49 11.23 -8.76
N ASN A 49 -6.37 11.33 -8.08
CA ASN A 49 -5.65 12.58 -7.88
C ASN A 49 -4.16 12.36 -8.26
N PRO A 50 -3.55 13.21 -9.11
CA PRO A 50 -2.14 13.06 -9.51
C PRO A 50 -1.13 13.17 -8.36
N ASN A 51 -1.59 13.62 -7.19
CA ASN A 51 -0.82 13.71 -5.96
C ASN A 51 -1.00 12.51 -5.02
N VAL A 52 -1.74 11.48 -5.45
CA VAL A 52 -1.94 10.23 -4.71
C VAL A 52 -1.50 9.06 -5.59
N CYS A 53 -0.64 8.19 -5.06
CA CYS A 53 -0.18 6.98 -5.76
C CYS A 53 -0.31 5.76 -4.85
N GLY A 54 -0.84 4.66 -5.39
CA GLY A 54 -0.87 3.37 -4.69
C GLY A 54 0.33 2.51 -5.06
N PHE A 55 0.91 1.86 -4.05
CA PHE A 55 2.02 0.93 -4.21
C PHE A 55 1.66 -0.43 -3.61
N VAL A 56 2.17 -1.48 -4.23
CA VAL A 56 1.87 -2.87 -3.89
C VAL A 56 3.19 -3.59 -3.64
N LEU A 57 3.31 -4.24 -2.49
CA LEU A 57 4.42 -5.14 -2.21
C LEU A 57 4.04 -6.53 -2.72
N LEU A 58 4.80 -7.01 -3.71
CA LEU A 58 4.73 -8.38 -4.20
C LEU A 58 5.75 -9.23 -3.46
N ALA A 59 5.34 -10.41 -3.02
CA ALA A 59 6.23 -11.47 -2.56
C ALA A 59 6.04 -12.70 -3.45
N ASP A 60 7.10 -13.09 -4.15
CA ASP A 60 7.06 -14.13 -5.19
C ASP A 60 5.90 -13.88 -6.19
N GLU A 61 5.81 -12.64 -6.69
CA GLU A 61 4.78 -12.11 -7.61
C GLU A 61 3.33 -12.12 -7.09
N ARG A 62 3.10 -12.44 -5.81
CA ARG A 62 1.79 -12.32 -5.18
C ARG A 62 1.70 -11.04 -4.33
N PRO A 63 0.61 -10.26 -4.42
CA PRO A 63 0.39 -9.13 -3.53
C PRO A 63 0.31 -9.57 -2.06
N VAL A 64 1.11 -8.94 -1.22
CA VAL A 64 1.16 -9.17 0.23
C VAL A 64 1.13 -7.88 1.04
N GLY A 65 1.19 -6.71 0.39
CA GLY A 65 1.10 -5.42 1.03
C GLY A 65 0.62 -4.31 0.10
N PHE A 66 0.07 -3.26 0.70
CA PHE A 66 -0.42 -2.07 0.00
C PHE A 66 -0.15 -0.81 0.83
N PHE A 67 0.11 0.31 0.18
CA PHE A 67 0.08 1.62 0.82
C PHE A 67 -0.17 2.73 -0.21
N LEU A 68 -0.48 3.93 0.29
CA LEU A 68 -0.63 5.14 -0.52
C LEU A 68 0.52 6.12 -0.19
N LEU A 69 1.07 6.76 -1.22
CA LEU A 69 1.85 7.98 -1.06
C LEU A 69 1.00 9.19 -1.43
N LYS A 70 1.07 10.24 -0.61
CA LYS A 70 0.43 11.53 -0.86
C LYS A 70 1.49 12.64 -0.86
N ARG A 71 1.37 13.59 -1.78
CA ARG A 71 2.24 14.77 -1.94
C ARG A 71 1.43 16.04 -2.25
N GLY A 72 2.09 17.19 -2.36
CA GLY A 72 1.46 18.47 -2.71
C GLY A 72 0.20 18.75 -1.87
N ASP A 73 -0.89 19.13 -2.53
CA ASP A 73 -2.18 19.49 -1.90
C ASP A 73 -2.83 18.36 -1.07
N CYS A 74 -2.33 17.12 -1.18
CA CYS A 74 -2.81 15.97 -0.41
C CYS A 74 -2.01 15.74 0.89
N LEU A 75 -1.05 16.61 1.19
CA LEU A 75 -0.24 16.55 2.40
C LEU A 75 -1.01 17.08 3.62
N PRO A 76 -0.80 16.47 4.79
CA PRO A 76 -1.27 17.05 6.04
C PRO A 76 -0.51 18.33 6.38
N HIS A 77 -1.13 19.23 7.15
CA HIS A 77 -0.59 20.56 7.49
C HIS A 77 0.79 20.57 8.17
N TRP A 78 1.23 19.43 8.72
CA TRP A 78 2.52 19.30 9.38
C TRP A 78 3.65 18.93 8.41
N ALA A 79 3.31 18.46 7.20
CA ALA A 79 4.29 18.04 6.21
C ALA A 79 4.67 19.21 5.30
N GLN A 80 5.96 19.32 4.98
CA GLN A 80 6.47 20.37 4.12
C GLN A 80 6.10 20.11 2.65
N GLU A 81 5.30 20.99 2.06
CA GLU A 81 4.60 20.77 0.79
C GLU A 81 5.51 20.43 -0.41
N GLU A 82 6.67 21.08 -0.49
CA GLU A 82 7.53 21.02 -1.67
C GLU A 82 8.53 19.84 -1.69
N LEU A 83 8.80 19.24 -0.53
CA LEU A 83 9.88 18.25 -0.37
C LEU A 83 9.43 16.92 0.24
N ALA A 84 8.20 16.83 0.73
CA ALA A 84 7.71 15.66 1.42
C ALA A 84 6.73 14.85 0.58
N ALA A 85 6.80 13.53 0.74
CA ALA A 85 5.66 12.64 0.56
C ALA A 85 5.31 12.04 1.92
N THR A 86 4.03 11.76 2.13
CA THR A 86 3.57 11.06 3.32
C THR A 86 3.06 9.69 2.95
N LEU A 87 3.37 8.70 3.78
CA LEU A 87 2.91 7.33 3.62
C LEU A 87 1.63 7.13 4.44
N HIS A 88 0.62 6.57 3.80
CA HIS A 88 -0.71 6.35 4.36
C HIS A 88 -1.13 4.89 4.16
N ALA A 89 -1.99 4.39 5.05
CA ALA A 89 -2.64 3.09 4.91
C ALA A 89 -1.68 1.94 4.59
N LEU A 90 -0.52 1.87 5.27
CA LEU A 90 0.38 0.72 5.11
C LEU A 90 -0.27 -0.53 5.70
N GLN A 91 -0.56 -1.47 4.81
CA GLN A 91 -1.22 -2.72 5.09
C GLN A 91 -0.29 -3.86 4.66
N ILE A 92 -0.06 -4.82 5.54
CA ILE A 92 0.55 -6.12 5.20
C ILE A 92 -0.49 -7.18 5.50
N ASP A 93 -0.71 -8.08 4.55
CA ASP A 93 -1.66 -9.18 4.71
C ASP A 93 -1.39 -9.94 6.02
N ARG A 94 -2.42 -10.11 6.86
CA ARG A 94 -2.34 -10.77 8.17
C ARG A 94 -1.72 -12.16 8.08
N ARG A 95 -1.87 -12.85 6.95
CA ARG A 95 -1.30 -14.19 6.70
C ARG A 95 0.22 -14.16 6.47
N GLU A 96 0.77 -12.98 6.22
CA GLU A 96 2.17 -12.74 5.87
C GLU A 96 2.92 -11.88 6.91
N GLN A 97 2.23 -11.44 7.96
CA GLN A 97 2.83 -10.66 9.04
C GLN A 97 3.85 -11.49 9.85
N GLY A 98 4.75 -10.78 10.56
CA GLY A 98 5.85 -11.41 11.31
C GLY A 98 7.06 -11.83 10.46
N LYS A 99 7.00 -11.67 9.14
CA LYS A 99 8.08 -12.05 8.20
C LYS A 99 9.01 -10.89 7.81
N GLY A 100 8.87 -9.73 8.44
CA GLY A 100 9.67 -8.54 8.11
C GLY A 100 9.20 -7.76 6.87
N LEU A 101 8.06 -8.11 6.28
CA LEU A 101 7.54 -7.50 5.05
C LEU A 101 7.25 -6.00 5.15
N GLY A 102 6.77 -5.52 6.31
CA GLY A 102 6.58 -4.08 6.52
C GLY A 102 7.91 -3.31 6.44
N LYS A 103 9.00 -3.90 6.94
CA LYS A 103 10.35 -3.32 6.82
C LYS A 103 10.84 -3.38 5.37
N ALA A 104 10.66 -4.51 4.70
CA ALA A 104 11.04 -4.65 3.29
C ALA A 104 10.32 -3.61 2.41
N CYS A 105 9.04 -3.36 2.68
CA CYS A 105 8.22 -2.35 2.01
C CYS A 105 8.84 -0.93 2.09
N LEU A 106 9.33 -0.55 3.28
CA LEU A 106 9.91 0.78 3.53
C LEU A 106 11.36 0.93 3.03
N GLN A 107 12.02 -0.16 2.67
CA GLN A 107 13.42 -0.17 2.21
C GLN A 107 13.56 -0.24 0.69
N ALA A 108 12.50 -0.69 -0.01
CA ALA A 108 12.45 -0.82 -1.47
C ALA A 108 12.39 0.55 -2.16
#